data_AF-A0A850M4D4-F1
#
_entry.id   AF-A0A850M4D4-F1
#
_cell.length_a   1.000
_cell.length_b   1.000
_cell.length_c   1.000
_cell.angle_alpha   90.00
_cell.angle_beta   90.00
_cell.angle_gamma   90.00
#
_symmetry.space_group_name_H-M   'P 1'
#
loop_
_entity.id
_entity.type
_entity.pdbx_description
1 polymer ?
#
loop_
_entity_poly.entity_id
_entity_poly.type
_entity_poly.pdbx_seq_one_letter_code
_entity_poly.pdbx_strand_id
1 'polypeptide(L)'
;MDREKYYKHLFLIGAIWNWIVAISLLLLSIFMLDVAALIFEMAIPPSLIWFHVVVGIVFIFGVGYYLISRDLNKNHGIVVLGVFEKYFFFLTLLVYFILGDINIYAVLFGAVDFVFGCLFIEFLIKFKNKM
;
A
#
# COMPACT_ATOMS: atom_id res chain seq x y z
N MET A 1 6.96 -24.48 2.64
CA MET A 1 7.93 -23.43 3.04
C MET A 1 7.82 -23.24 4.54
N ASP A 2 8.93 -23.07 5.25
CA ASP A 2 8.90 -22.71 6.68
C ASP A 2 8.03 -21.44 6.86
N ARG A 3 7.12 -21.45 7.84
CA ARG A 3 6.17 -20.35 8.06
C ARG A 3 6.88 -19.05 8.41
N GLU A 4 8.00 -19.13 9.12
CA GLU A 4 8.82 -17.96 9.40
C GLU A 4 9.39 -17.36 8.11
N LYS A 5 9.99 -18.20 7.26
CA LYS A 5 10.47 -17.78 5.94
C LYS A 5 9.36 -17.19 5.07
N TYR A 6 8.17 -17.80 5.07
CA TYR A 6 7.00 -17.28 4.36
C TYR A 6 6.66 -15.85 4.77
N TYR A 7 6.47 -15.60 6.07
CA TYR A 7 6.09 -14.27 6.54
C TYR A 7 7.20 -13.23 6.34
N LYS A 8 8.48 -13.62 6.47
CA LYS A 8 9.59 -12.72 6.12
C LYS A 8 9.52 -12.28 4.65
N HIS A 9 9.24 -13.20 3.73
CA HIS A 9 9.09 -12.86 2.31
C HIS A 9 7.82 -12.04 2.07
N LEU A 10 6.71 -12.35 2.73
CA LEU A 10 5.46 -11.59 2.62
C LEU A 10 5.70 -10.10 2.92
N PHE A 11 6.31 -9.78 4.06
CA PHE A 11 6.58 -8.40 4.44
C PHE A 11 7.66 -7.75 3.59
N LEU A 12 8.66 -8.50 3.13
CA LEU A 12 9.66 -7.97 2.21
C LEU A 12 9.06 -7.61 0.85
N ILE A 13 8.19 -8.47 0.30
CA ILE A 13 7.48 -8.20 -0.95
C ILE A 13 6.53 -7.02 -0.76
N GLY A 14 5.81 -6.95 0.37
CA GLY A 14 4.97 -5.80 0.70
C GLY A 14 5.75 -4.49 0.82
N ALA A 15 6.96 -4.52 1.40
CA ALA A 15 7.85 -3.37 1.45
C ALA A 15 8.27 -2.88 0.06
N ILE A 16 8.71 -3.82 -0.78
CA ILE A 16 9.12 -3.54 -2.16
C ILE A 16 7.94 -3.00 -2.97
N TRP A 17 6.75 -3.59 -2.83
CA TRP A 17 5.52 -3.11 -3.47
C TRP A 17 5.24 -1.65 -3.11
N ASN A 18 5.19 -1.32 -1.82
CA ASN A 18 4.94 0.05 -1.37
C ASN A 18 6.00 1.04 -1.91
N TRP A 19 7.27 0.65 -1.96
CA TRP A 19 8.31 1.52 -2.51
C TRP A 19 8.19 1.70 -4.01
N ILE A 20 7.91 0.64 -4.77
CA ILE A 20 7.65 0.74 -6.21
C ILE A 20 6.47 1.70 -6.44
N VAL A 21 5.35 1.49 -5.74
CA VAL A 21 4.17 2.35 -5.84
C VAL A 21 4.50 3.81 -5.51
N ALA A 22 5.12 4.06 -4.36
CA ALA A 22 5.44 5.42 -3.94
C ALA A 22 6.40 6.13 -4.92
N ILE A 23 7.46 5.45 -5.35
CA ILE A 23 8.43 6.03 -6.29
C ILE A 23 7.78 6.24 -7.65
N SER A 24 7.01 5.28 -8.17
CA SER A 24 6.32 5.42 -9.45
C SER A 24 5.31 6.57 -9.42
N LEU A 25 4.51 6.69 -8.36
CA LEU A 25 3.55 7.78 -8.21
C LEU A 25 4.24 9.14 -8.05
N LEU A 26 5.36 9.20 -7.33
CA LEU A 26 6.16 10.42 -7.21
C LEU A 26 6.69 10.85 -8.58
N LEU A 27 7.36 9.95 -9.31
CA LEU A 27 7.92 10.25 -10.63
C LEU A 27 6.82 10.63 -11.63
N LEU A 28 5.70 9.91 -11.62
CA LEU A 28 4.56 10.19 -12.47
C LEU A 28 4.00 11.59 -12.18
N SER A 29 3.88 11.99 -10.92
CA SER A 29 3.37 13.32 -10.54
C SER A 29 4.31 14.47 -10.89
N ILE A 30 5.63 14.22 -10.98
CA ILE A 30 6.63 15.24 -11.29
C ILE A 30 6.82 15.40 -12.80
N PHE A 31 6.87 14.29 -13.53
CA PHE A 31 7.29 14.29 -14.93
C PHE A 31 6.16 14.03 -15.93
N MET A 32 5.04 13.45 -15.50
CA MET A 32 4.00 12.91 -16.39
C MET A 32 2.59 13.07 -15.83
N LEU A 33 2.33 14.19 -15.13
CA LEU A 33 1.06 14.42 -14.43
C LEU A 33 -0.14 14.40 -15.37
N ASP A 34 -0.03 15.02 -16.56
CA ASP A 34 -1.11 15.05 -17.55
C ASP A 34 -1.44 13.66 -18.09
N VAL A 35 -0.41 12.82 -18.26
CA VAL A 35 -0.57 11.42 -18.68
C VAL A 35 -1.26 10.60 -17.59
N ALA A 36 -0.89 10.82 -16.33
CA ALA A 36 -1.54 10.19 -15.18
C ALA A 36 -3.03 10.54 -15.11
N ALA A 37 -3.34 11.84 -15.22
CA ALA A 37 -4.70 12.35 -15.22
C ALA A 37 -5.54 11.73 -16.33
N LEU A 38 -4.96 11.59 -17.53
CA LEU A 38 -5.62 10.93 -18.66
C LEU A 38 -5.85 9.43 -18.41
N ILE A 39 -4.85 8.69 -17.91
CA ILE A 39 -4.94 7.25 -17.67
C ILE A 39 -6.01 6.91 -16.63
N PHE A 40 -6.13 7.72 -15.58
CA PHE A 40 -7.05 7.47 -14.47
C PHE A 40 -8.37 8.26 -14.56
N GLU A 41 -8.52 9.08 -15.60
CA GLU A 41 -9.67 9.98 -15.81
C GLU A 41 -9.89 10.95 -14.63
N MET A 42 -8.79 11.44 -14.05
CA MET A 42 -8.81 12.30 -12.87
C MET A 42 -8.56 13.77 -13.21
N ALA A 43 -9.24 14.67 -12.51
CA ALA A 43 -8.91 16.09 -12.55
C ALA A 43 -7.54 16.36 -11.87
N ILE A 44 -6.75 17.25 -12.47
CA ILE A 44 -5.48 17.69 -11.87
C ILE A 44 -5.77 18.69 -10.74
N PRO A 45 -5.35 18.42 -9.50
CA PRO A 45 -5.59 19.33 -8.40
C PRO A 45 -4.71 20.60 -8.54
N PRO A 46 -5.14 21.75 -7.99
CA PRO A 46 -4.36 22.99 -8.05
C PRO A 46 -3.05 22.92 -7.25
N SER A 47 -2.92 21.94 -6.36
CA SER A 47 -1.69 21.66 -5.62
C SER A 47 -1.56 20.16 -5.37
N LEU A 48 -0.33 19.65 -5.50
CA LEU A 48 0.01 18.24 -5.27
C LEU A 48 0.49 17.95 -3.84
N ILE A 49 0.48 18.93 -2.94
CA ILE A 49 1.04 18.77 -1.58
C ILE A 49 0.45 17.55 -0.85
N TRP A 50 -0.88 17.39 -0.87
CA TRP A 50 -1.55 16.28 -0.21
C TRP A 50 -1.25 14.94 -0.88
N PHE A 51 -1.14 14.92 -2.21
CA PHE A 51 -0.73 13.75 -2.95
C PHE A 51 0.69 13.32 -2.57
N HIS A 52 1.65 14.26 -2.52
CA HIS A 52 3.03 13.97 -2.12
C HIS A 52 3.16 13.53 -0.67
N VAL A 53 2.35 14.07 0.25
CA VAL A 53 2.28 13.60 1.64
C VAL A 53 1.81 12.15 1.69
N VAL A 54 0.74 11.79 0.97
CA VAL A 54 0.25 10.41 0.91
C VAL A 54 1.31 9.47 0.32
N VAL A 55 1.96 9.86 -0.76
CA VAL A 55 3.06 9.10 -1.37
C VAL A 55 4.20 8.87 -0.37
N GLY A 56 4.57 9.90 0.40
CA GLY A 56 5.55 9.78 1.47
C GLY A 56 5.14 8.79 2.57
N ILE A 57 3.86 8.80 2.96
CA ILE A 57 3.32 7.85 3.95
C ILE A 57 3.37 6.41 3.41
N VAL A 58 3.02 6.18 2.14
CA VAL A 58 3.12 4.85 1.50
C VAL A 58 4.58 4.35 1.55
N PHE A 59 5.55 5.22 1.26
CA PHE A 59 6.97 4.88 1.37
C PHE A 59 7.37 4.49 2.81
N ILE A 60 6.90 5.25 3.81
CA ILE A 60 7.16 4.97 5.23
C ILE A 60 6.58 3.63 5.66
N PHE A 61 5.37 3.26 5.20
CA PHE A 61 4.82 1.93 5.44
C PHE A 61 5.70 0.83 4.83
N GLY A 62 6.30 1.09 3.65
CA GLY A 62 7.29 0.19 3.06
C GLY A 62 8.49 -0.05 3.98
N VAL A 63 9.01 1.01 4.63
CA VAL A 63 10.05 0.89 5.66
C VAL A 63 9.56 0.05 6.85
N GLY A 64 8.34 0.30 7.32
CA GLY A 64 7.71 -0.48 8.40
C GLY A 64 7.66 -1.98 8.09
N TYR A 65 7.19 -2.36 6.90
CA TYR A 65 7.14 -3.76 6.47
C TYR A 65 8.54 -4.36 6.30
N TYR A 66 9.51 -3.59 5.81
CA TYR A 66 10.90 -4.04 5.76
C TYR A 66 11.43 -4.37 7.17
N LEU A 67 11.17 -3.52 8.16
CA LEU A 67 11.57 -3.78 9.55
C LEU A 67 10.96 -5.08 10.10
N ILE A 68 9.68 -5.32 9.83
CA ILE A 68 8.99 -6.57 10.21
C ILE A 68 9.63 -7.77 9.52
N SER A 69 10.01 -7.66 8.24
CA SER A 69 10.67 -8.74 7.50
C SER A 69 12.01 -9.18 8.10
N ARG A 70 12.68 -8.31 8.87
CA ARG A 70 13.94 -8.61 9.55
C ARG A 70 13.73 -9.37 10.85
N ASP A 71 12.69 -9.05 11.60
CA ASP A 71 12.34 -9.71 12.87
C ASP A 71 10.82 -9.74 13.05
N LEU A 72 10.25 -10.93 12.80
CA LEU A 72 8.79 -11.12 12.83
C LEU A 72 8.20 -11.07 14.24
N ASN A 73 8.99 -11.13 15.31
CA ASN A 73 8.48 -11.04 16.69
C ASN A 73 8.32 -9.59 17.16
N LYS A 74 8.75 -8.60 16.35
CA LYS A 74 8.71 -7.18 16.70
C LYS A 74 7.75 -6.40 15.82
N ASN A 75 7.35 -5.24 16.30
CA ASN A 75 6.62 -4.22 15.53
C ASN A 75 5.25 -4.67 15.00
N HIS A 76 4.55 -5.58 15.68
CA HIS A 76 3.21 -6.04 15.27
C HIS A 76 2.18 -4.92 15.16
N GLY A 77 2.34 -3.84 15.93
CA GLY A 77 1.50 -2.64 15.80
C GLY A 77 1.58 -2.01 14.40
N ILE A 78 2.72 -2.08 13.72
CA ILE A 78 2.88 -1.62 12.34
C ILE A 78 2.06 -2.49 11.38
N VAL A 79 1.98 -3.80 11.64
CA VAL A 79 1.14 -4.70 10.82
C VAL A 79 -0.34 -4.35 10.98
N VAL A 80 -0.79 -4.08 12.21
CA VAL A 80 -2.18 -3.65 12.47
C VAL A 80 -2.49 -2.34 11.73
N LEU A 81 -1.61 -1.34 11.83
CA LEU A 81 -1.77 -0.09 11.08
C LEU A 81 -1.75 -0.33 9.57
N GLY A 82 -0.91 -1.24 9.09
CA GLY A 82 -0.86 -1.64 7.68
C GLY A 82 -2.18 -2.25 7.23
N VAL A 83 -2.80 -3.13 8.02
CA VAL A 83 -4.13 -3.67 7.71
C VAL A 83 -5.14 -2.53 7.52
N PHE A 84 -5.23 -1.60 8.46
CA PHE A 84 -6.15 -0.47 8.34
C PHE A 84 -5.87 0.39 7.10
N GLU A 85 -4.60 0.71 6.83
CA GLU A 85 -4.18 1.46 5.66
C GLU A 85 -4.62 0.78 4.36
N LYS A 86 -4.35 -0.51 4.19
CA LYS A 86 -4.70 -1.28 2.98
C LYS A 86 -6.19 -1.28 2.69
N TYR A 87 -7.01 -1.56 3.70
CA TYR A 87 -8.47 -1.56 3.53
C TYR A 87 -9.01 -0.14 3.31
N PHE A 88 -8.51 0.85 4.06
CA PHE A 88 -8.96 2.23 3.91
C PHE A 88 -8.65 2.78 2.51
N PHE A 89 -7.45 2.50 2.00
CA PHE A 89 -7.05 2.88 0.65
C PHE A 89 -7.95 2.24 -0.42
N PHE A 90 -8.13 0.91 -0.36
CA PHE A 90 -8.98 0.20 -1.32
C PHE A 90 -10.43 0.67 -1.28
N LEU A 91 -11.02 0.82 -0.09
CA LEU A 91 -12.39 1.30 0.07
C LEU A 91 -12.56 2.72 -0.45
N THR A 92 -11.56 3.59 -0.24
CA THR A 92 -11.56 4.95 -0.79
C THR A 92 -11.64 4.89 -2.32
N LEU A 93 -10.76 4.12 -2.97
CA LEU A 93 -10.79 3.96 -4.43
C LEU A 93 -12.15 3.41 -4.91
N LEU A 94 -12.70 2.42 -4.22
CA LEU A 94 -14.00 1.85 -4.57
C LEU A 94 -15.13 2.89 -4.49
N VAL A 95 -15.14 3.73 -3.45
CA VAL A 95 -16.13 4.80 -3.29
C VAL A 95 -16.02 5.82 -4.43
N TYR A 96 -14.81 6.30 -4.73
CA TYR A 96 -14.61 7.28 -5.80
C TYR A 96 -14.89 6.71 -7.19
N PHE A 97 -14.69 5.41 -7.40
CA PHE A 97 -15.11 4.74 -8.63
C PHE A 97 -16.65 4.72 -8.77
N ILE A 98 -17.37 4.40 -7.69
CA ILE A 98 -18.85 4.40 -7.69
C ILE A 98 -19.40 5.81 -7.95
N LEU A 99 -18.71 6.85 -7.49
CA LEU A 99 -19.07 8.25 -7.75
C LEU A 99 -18.74 8.71 -9.18
N GLY A 100 -17.97 7.93 -9.94
CA GLY A 100 -17.56 8.26 -11.31
C GLY A 100 -16.36 9.21 -11.40
N ASP A 101 -15.63 9.41 -10.30
CA ASP A 101 -14.48 10.34 -10.22
C ASP A 101 -13.16 9.70 -10.69
N ILE A 102 -13.10 8.36 -10.72
CA ILE A 102 -11.95 7.59 -11.19
C ILE A 102 -12.44 6.40 -12.01
N ASN A 103 -11.59 5.88 -12.90
CA ASN A 103 -11.91 4.66 -13.64
C ASN A 103 -11.54 3.36 -12.89
N ILE A 104 -11.93 2.23 -13.48
CA ILE A 104 -11.76 0.89 -12.88
C ILE A 104 -10.28 0.51 -12.67
N TYR A 105 -9.35 1.06 -13.46
CA TYR A 105 -7.92 0.73 -13.34
C TYR A 105 -7.35 1.14 -11.98
N ALA A 106 -7.83 2.25 -11.42
CA ALA A 106 -7.45 2.68 -10.07
C ALA A 106 -7.90 1.66 -9.01
N VAL A 107 -9.12 1.11 -9.12
CA VAL A 107 -9.64 0.09 -8.19
C VAL A 107 -8.85 -1.22 -8.31
N LEU A 108 -8.55 -1.65 -9.54
CA LEU A 108 -7.73 -2.86 -9.77
C LEU A 108 -6.32 -2.71 -9.20
N PHE A 109 -5.75 -1.51 -9.26
CA PHE A 109 -4.49 -1.20 -8.61
C PHE A 109 -4.60 -1.34 -7.08
N GLY A 110 -5.62 -0.74 -6.45
CA GLY A 110 -5.86 -0.89 -5.01
C GLY A 110 -6.25 -2.30 -4.56
N ALA A 111 -6.69 -3.18 -5.46
CA ALA A 111 -7.02 -4.57 -5.12
C ALA A 111 -5.78 -5.36 -4.69
N VAL A 112 -4.59 -5.00 -5.16
CA VAL A 112 -3.32 -5.58 -4.70
C VAL A 112 -3.14 -5.32 -3.20
N ASP A 113 -3.41 -4.09 -2.76
CA ASP A 113 -3.35 -3.70 -1.36
C ASP A 113 -4.39 -4.43 -0.50
N PHE A 114 -5.60 -4.62 -1.01
CA PHE A 114 -6.61 -5.45 -0.35
C PHE A 114 -6.11 -6.88 -0.08
N VAL A 115 -5.45 -7.50 -1.06
CA VAL A 115 -4.85 -8.85 -0.89
C VAL A 115 -3.77 -8.82 0.18
N PHE A 116 -2.87 -7.83 0.20
CA PHE A 116 -1.89 -7.68 1.28
C PHE A 116 -2.55 -7.49 2.65
N GLY A 117 -3.64 -6.72 2.74
CA GLY A 117 -4.43 -6.57 3.96
C GLY A 117 -4.92 -7.92 4.50
N CYS A 118 -5.49 -8.77 3.63
CA CYS A 118 -5.91 -10.12 3.98
C CYS A 118 -4.73 -10.98 4.49
N LEU A 119 -3.58 -10.92 3.81
CA LEU A 119 -2.39 -11.68 4.18
C LEU A 119 -1.76 -11.19 5.50
N PHE A 120 -1.86 -9.89 5.79
CA PHE A 120 -1.41 -9.32 7.06
C PHE A 120 -2.33 -9.72 8.22
N ILE A 121 -3.65 -9.78 8.00
CA ILE A 121 -4.58 -10.38 8.98
C ILE A 121 -4.22 -11.84 9.22
N GLU A 122 -3.93 -12.61 8.17
CA GLU A 122 -3.50 -13.99 8.32
C GLU A 122 -2.24 -14.09 9.20
N PHE A 123 -1.24 -13.23 8.96
CA PHE A 123 -0.04 -13.17 9.81
C PHE A 123 -0.40 -12.91 11.27
N LEU A 124 -1.22 -11.89 11.55
CA LEU A 124 -1.61 -11.52 12.92
C LEU A 124 -2.33 -12.65 13.67
N ILE A 125 -3.14 -13.45 12.96
CA ILE A 125 -3.89 -14.56 13.56
C ILE A 125 -3.00 -15.81 13.75
N LYS A 126 -2.15 -16.12 12.77
CA LYS A 126 -1.46 -17.43 12.70
C LYS A 126 -0.02 -17.40 13.21
N PHE A 127 0.64 -16.25 13.24
CA PHE A 127 2.00 -16.14 13.74
C PHE A 127 1.99 -16.11 15.27
N LYS A 128 2.43 -17.21 15.89
CA LYS A 128 2.62 -17.27 17.34
C LYS A 128 3.99 -16.68 17.66
N ASN A 129 4.01 -15.54 18.35
CA ASN A 129 5.25 -14.98 18.89
C ASN A 129 5.98 -16.03 19.71
N LYS A 130 7.26 -16.25 19.41
CA LYS A 130 8.15 -16.95 20.34
C LYS A 130 8.49 -15.92 21.43
N MET A 131 7.80 -16.00 22.57
CA MET A 131 8.19 -15.27 23.78
C MET A 131 9.56 -15.73 24.25
#